data_AF-A0A840X613-F1
#
_entry.id   AF-A0A840X613-F1
#
_cell.length_a   1.000
_cell.length_b   1.000
_cell.length_c   1.000
_cell.angle_alpha   90.00
_cell.angle_beta   90.00
_cell.angle_gamma   90.00
#
_symmetry.space_group_name_H-M   'P 1'
#
loop_
_entity.id
_entity.type
_entity.pdbx_description
1 polymer ?
#
loop_
_entity_poly.entity_id
_entity_poly.type
_entity_poly.pdbx_seq_one_letter_code
_entity_poly.pdbx_strand_id
1 'polypeptide(L)'
;MTTAHAPRGTLALLAHLSTVELRSAVLDGELVPLGEGFAPLDLPVTATDRARTLAATIADSRVIVADRTAAWVWGWCSAPGRLRTCVSIAARIPSTQRRRLGAREAVIDDDEHRLLADVRVTTPLRTLVDLARHGTEPETVDLLAQGLRESGISLAAALAALDRRARLSFVRAARQRLTEAAAKADRLSRC
;
A
#
# COMPACT_ATOMS: atom_id res chain seq x y z
N MET A 1 26.32 -29.56 -15.31
CA MET A 1 25.95 -28.83 -14.07
C MET A 1 26.00 -27.34 -14.36
N THR A 2 24.89 -26.79 -14.84
CA THR A 2 24.78 -25.37 -15.20
C THR A 2 24.03 -24.69 -14.08
N THR A 3 24.74 -23.99 -13.21
CA THR A 3 24.14 -23.10 -12.21
C THR A 3 23.55 -21.90 -12.94
N ALA A 4 22.22 -21.87 -13.05
CA ALA A 4 21.48 -20.67 -13.39
C ALA A 4 21.76 -19.63 -12.31
N HIS A 5 22.60 -18.64 -12.62
CA HIS A 5 22.79 -17.46 -11.78
C HIS A 5 21.49 -16.67 -11.86
N ALA A 6 20.62 -16.81 -10.84
CA ALA A 6 19.48 -15.93 -10.69
C ALA A 6 20.01 -14.48 -10.68
N PRO A 7 19.42 -13.55 -11.46
CA PRO A 7 19.87 -12.18 -11.45
C PRO A 7 19.77 -11.66 -10.02
N ARG A 8 20.91 -11.26 -9.43
CA ARG A 8 20.91 -10.48 -8.19
C ARG A 8 20.08 -9.24 -8.51
N GLY A 9 18.83 -9.21 -8.04
CA GLY A 9 17.89 -8.16 -8.44
C GLY A 9 18.52 -6.80 -8.23
N THR A 10 18.42 -5.90 -9.22
CA THR A 10 19.08 -4.58 -9.28
C THR A 10 18.97 -3.79 -7.97
N LEU A 11 17.90 -3.98 -7.20
CA LEU A 11 17.69 -3.33 -5.91
C LEU A 11 18.60 -3.84 -4.78
N ALA A 12 19.13 -5.06 -4.86
CA ALA A 12 20.13 -5.56 -3.92
C ALA A 12 21.48 -4.84 -4.11
N LEU A 13 21.80 -4.41 -5.34
CA LEU A 13 23.00 -3.62 -5.61
C LEU A 13 22.90 -2.21 -5.02
N LEU A 14 21.70 -1.61 -5.04
CA LEU A 14 21.47 -0.29 -4.43
C LEU A 14 21.75 -0.27 -2.92
N ALA A 15 21.54 -1.39 -2.23
CA ALA A 15 21.80 -1.50 -0.80
C ALA A 15 23.30 -1.38 -0.43
N HIS A 16 24.20 -1.47 -1.42
CA HIS A 16 25.65 -1.32 -1.23
C HIS A 16 26.16 0.08 -1.59
N LEU A 17 25.32 0.93 -2.17
CA LEU A 17 25.68 2.30 -2.52
C LEU A 17 25.51 3.21 -1.30
N SER A 18 26.48 4.11 -1.11
CA SER A 18 26.37 5.21 -0.15
C SER A 18 25.27 6.19 -0.57
N THR A 19 24.81 7.02 0.38
CA THR A 19 23.85 8.09 0.07
C THR A 19 24.34 9.04 -1.02
N VAL A 20 25.66 9.31 -1.07
CA VAL A 20 26.24 10.17 -2.11
C VAL A 20 26.14 9.49 -3.48
N GLU A 21 26.53 8.23 -3.59
CA GLU A 21 26.44 7.46 -4.84
C GLU A 21 24.99 7.32 -5.31
N LEU A 22 24.04 7.07 -4.40
CA LEU A 22 22.61 7.04 -4.74
C LEU A 22 22.11 8.39 -5.27
N ARG A 23 22.60 9.51 -4.72
CA ARG A 23 22.22 10.85 -5.19
C ARG A 23 22.86 11.19 -6.53
N SER A 24 24.12 10.81 -6.76
CA SER A 24 24.78 10.93 -8.06
C SER A 24 24.02 10.13 -9.12
N ALA A 25 23.67 8.87 -8.85
CA ALA A 25 22.91 8.04 -9.79
C ALA A 25 21.51 8.63 -10.12
N VAL A 26 20.89 9.36 -9.19
CA VAL A 26 19.66 10.13 -9.49
C VAL A 26 19.93 11.31 -10.43
N LEU A 27 21.02 12.05 -10.22
CA LEU A 27 21.41 13.16 -11.09
C LEU A 27 21.78 12.69 -12.50
N ASP A 28 22.40 11.53 -12.60
CA ASP A 28 22.77 10.88 -13.86
C ASP A 28 21.57 10.23 -14.57
N GLY A 29 20.39 10.19 -13.92
CA GLY A 29 19.15 9.66 -14.49
C GLY A 29 19.03 8.13 -14.45
N GLU A 30 19.91 7.45 -13.70
CA GLU A 30 19.87 5.99 -13.53
C GLU A 30 18.80 5.56 -12.51
N LEU A 31 18.60 6.39 -11.48
CA LEU A 31 17.64 6.14 -10.40
C LEU A 31 16.59 7.25 -10.29
N VAL A 32 15.43 6.89 -9.78
CA VAL A 32 14.37 7.82 -9.36
C VAL A 32 14.05 7.66 -7.88
N PRO A 33 13.66 8.75 -7.17
CA PRO A 33 13.13 8.65 -5.82
C PRO A 33 11.87 7.79 -5.77
N LEU A 34 11.79 6.90 -4.78
CA LEU A 34 10.63 6.07 -4.51
C LEU A 34 10.33 6.08 -3.01
N GLY A 35 9.37 6.90 -2.58
CA GLY A 35 9.12 7.09 -1.15
C GLY A 35 10.38 7.56 -0.42
N GLU A 36 10.83 6.80 0.57
CA GLU A 36 12.08 7.06 1.33
C GLU A 36 13.32 6.37 0.72
N GLY A 37 13.17 5.71 -0.43
CA GLY A 37 14.25 4.99 -1.12
C GLY A 37 14.38 5.37 -2.60
N PHE A 38 14.93 4.46 -3.38
CA PHE A 38 15.24 4.67 -4.80
C PHE A 38 14.85 3.45 -5.62
N ALA A 39 14.54 3.66 -6.90
CA ALA A 39 14.31 2.59 -7.87
C ALA A 39 15.00 2.94 -9.21
N PRO A 40 15.45 1.93 -9.98
CA PRO A 40 15.91 2.13 -11.35
C PRO A 40 14.84 2.78 -12.22
N LEU A 41 15.23 3.72 -13.06
CA LEU A 41 14.32 4.45 -13.94
C LEU A 41 13.66 3.53 -15.00
N ASP A 42 14.40 2.55 -15.49
CA ASP A 42 14.05 1.69 -16.63
C ASP A 42 13.31 0.40 -16.24
N LEU A 43 13.09 0.18 -14.95
CA LEU A 43 12.40 -1.01 -14.44
C LEU A 43 11.00 -0.69 -13.91
N PRO A 44 10.00 -1.55 -14.18
CA PRO A 44 8.69 -1.44 -13.54
C PRO A 44 8.80 -1.55 -12.02
N VAL A 45 8.30 -0.54 -11.31
CA VAL A 45 8.28 -0.52 -9.85
C VAL A 45 7.17 -1.43 -9.33
N THR A 46 7.54 -2.46 -8.56
CA THR A 46 6.58 -3.41 -7.98
C THR A 46 6.07 -2.97 -6.62
N ALA A 47 5.00 -3.62 -6.13
CA ALA A 47 4.52 -3.41 -4.77
C ALA A 47 5.57 -3.79 -3.70
N THR A 48 6.34 -4.84 -3.96
CA THR A 48 7.44 -5.24 -3.08
C THR A 48 8.51 -4.15 -2.97
N ASP A 49 8.77 -3.43 -4.06
CA ASP A 49 9.78 -2.37 -4.08
C ASP A 49 9.31 -1.16 -3.28
N ARG A 50 8.04 -0.76 -3.44
CA ARG A 50 7.42 0.29 -2.62
C ARG A 50 7.34 -0.09 -1.14
N ALA A 51 7.03 -1.35 -0.83
CA ALA A 51 7.01 -1.83 0.55
C ALA A 51 8.41 -1.77 1.19
N ARG A 52 9.45 -2.16 0.44
CA ARG A 52 10.84 -2.16 0.92
C ARG A 52 11.30 -0.78 1.41
N THR A 53 10.88 0.30 0.74
CA THR A 53 11.25 1.66 1.15
C THR A 53 10.67 2.06 2.50
N LEU A 54 9.65 1.34 2.99
CA LEU A 54 9.02 1.59 4.28
C LEU A 54 9.64 0.77 5.42
N ALA A 55 10.48 -0.24 5.14
CA ALA A 55 10.98 -1.20 6.13
C ALA A 55 11.76 -0.52 7.28
N ALA A 56 12.61 0.45 6.97
CA ALA A 56 13.36 1.19 7.99
C ALA A 56 12.44 2.03 8.90
N THR A 57 11.37 2.59 8.33
CA THR A 57 10.39 3.39 9.07
C THR A 57 9.47 2.52 9.92
N ILE A 58 9.10 1.34 9.41
CA ILE A 58 8.17 0.38 10.02
C ILE A 58 8.95 -0.83 10.54
N ALA A 59 9.80 -0.58 11.55
CA ALA A 59 10.64 -1.62 12.13
C ALA A 59 9.88 -2.63 13.02
N ASP A 60 8.67 -2.29 13.48
CA ASP A 60 7.88 -3.18 14.35
C ASP A 60 6.95 -4.05 13.52
N SER A 61 7.21 -5.34 13.54
CA SER A 61 6.46 -6.33 12.76
C SER A 61 4.95 -6.33 13.03
N ARG A 62 4.49 -5.83 14.18
CA ARG A 62 3.04 -5.78 14.52
C ARG A 62 2.31 -4.65 13.78
N VAL A 63 3.03 -3.72 13.18
CA VAL A 63 2.47 -2.59 12.44
C VAL A 63 2.23 -2.99 10.99
N ILE A 64 1.05 -2.65 10.49
CA ILE A 64 0.58 -3.02 9.15
C ILE A 64 0.35 -1.72 8.37
N VAL A 65 0.96 -1.60 7.20
CA VAL A 65 0.71 -0.49 6.25
C VAL A 65 -0.73 -0.58 5.77
N ALA A 66 -1.47 0.53 5.85
CA ALA A 66 -2.90 0.56 5.59
C ALA A 66 -3.32 1.83 4.84
N ASP A 67 -4.60 1.90 4.49
CA ASP A 67 -5.23 3.06 3.85
C ASP A 67 -4.43 3.56 2.62
N ARG A 68 -4.22 4.87 2.50
CA ARG A 68 -3.55 5.48 1.35
C ARG A 68 -2.09 5.04 1.17
N THR A 69 -1.37 4.74 2.26
CA THR A 69 -0.01 4.22 2.15
C THR A 69 -0.01 2.81 1.55
N ALA A 70 -0.97 1.95 1.92
CA ALA A 70 -1.13 0.65 1.27
C ALA A 70 -1.54 0.79 -0.20
N ALA A 71 -2.42 1.74 -0.51
CA ALA A 71 -2.80 2.02 -1.90
C ALA A 71 -1.61 2.48 -2.76
N TRP A 72 -0.71 3.29 -2.20
CA TRP A 72 0.56 3.62 -2.86
C TRP A 72 1.43 2.39 -3.07
N VAL A 73 1.57 1.53 -2.06
CA VAL A 73 2.30 0.25 -2.20
C VAL A 73 1.72 -0.59 -3.33
N TRP A 74 0.40 -0.68 -3.46
CA TRP A 74 -0.25 -1.39 -4.56
C TRP A 74 -0.24 -0.65 -5.90
N GLY A 75 0.36 0.54 -5.98
CA GLY A 75 0.50 1.31 -7.22
C GLY A 75 -0.73 2.13 -7.62
N TRP A 76 -1.69 2.34 -6.71
CA TRP A 76 -2.95 3.04 -7.03
C TRP A 76 -2.83 4.56 -6.94
N CYS A 77 -1.74 5.07 -6.37
CA CYS A 77 -1.43 6.49 -6.38
C CYS A 77 0.07 6.71 -6.52
N SER A 78 0.44 7.91 -6.97
CA SER A 78 1.84 8.28 -7.22
C SER A 78 2.65 8.47 -5.94
N ALA A 79 2.02 8.98 -4.88
CA ALA A 79 2.66 9.25 -3.59
C ALA A 79 1.81 8.77 -2.41
N PRO A 80 2.43 8.30 -1.31
CA PRO A 80 1.71 7.76 -0.14
C PRO A 80 1.09 8.84 0.75
N GLY A 81 1.52 10.10 0.64
CA GLY A 81 1.15 11.17 1.57
C GLY A 81 1.72 10.93 2.97
N ARG A 82 1.00 11.37 4.02
CA ARG A 82 1.35 11.04 5.41
C ARG A 82 1.24 9.53 5.63
N LEU A 83 2.23 8.95 6.30
CA LEU A 83 2.23 7.53 6.69
C LEU A 83 0.94 7.16 7.42
N ARG A 84 0.22 6.17 6.89
CA ARG A 84 -0.98 5.58 7.49
C ARG A 84 -0.76 4.09 7.71
N THR A 85 -0.97 3.66 8.94
CA THR A 85 -0.78 2.26 9.36
C THR A 85 -1.92 1.84 10.29
N CYS A 86 -2.00 0.56 10.56
CA CYS A 86 -2.86 0.01 11.59
C CYS A 86 -2.14 -1.06 12.41
N VAL A 87 -2.72 -1.39 13.56
CA VAL A 87 -2.35 -2.52 14.38
C VAL A 87 -3.59 -3.30 14.76
N SER A 88 -3.45 -4.61 14.98
CA SER A 88 -4.51 -5.41 15.57
C SER A 88 -4.87 -4.86 16.95
N ILE A 89 -6.16 -4.83 17.28
CA ILE A 89 -6.64 -4.50 18.63
C ILE A 89 -6.05 -5.40 19.74
N ALA A 90 -5.56 -6.59 19.38
CA ALA A 90 -4.89 -7.50 20.31
C ALA A 90 -3.39 -7.18 20.50
N ALA A 91 -2.79 -6.36 19.64
CA ALA A 91 -1.37 -6.06 19.68
C ALA A 91 -1.03 -5.00 20.74
N ARG A 92 0.03 -5.25 21.52
CA ARG A 92 0.50 -4.33 22.56
C ARG A 92 1.72 -3.53 22.09
N ILE A 93 1.50 -2.39 21.45
CA ILE A 93 2.58 -1.47 21.05
C ILE A 93 2.61 -0.21 21.93
N PRO A 94 3.78 0.39 22.21
CA PRO A 94 3.87 1.65 22.94
C PRO A 94 3.05 2.77 22.28
N SER A 95 2.34 3.56 23.10
CA SER A 95 1.46 4.62 22.58
C SER A 95 2.20 5.72 21.81
N THR A 96 3.44 6.01 22.20
CA THR A 96 4.34 6.95 21.51
C THR A 96 4.68 6.47 20.11
N GLN A 97 5.07 5.21 19.99
CA GLN A 97 5.37 4.56 18.72
C GLN A 97 4.13 4.48 17.81
N ARG A 98 2.98 4.11 18.38
CA ARG A 98 1.69 4.09 17.66
C ARG A 98 1.35 5.45 17.05
N ARG A 99 1.49 6.54 17.83
CA ARG A 99 1.25 7.91 17.35
C ARG A 99 2.25 8.32 16.27
N ARG A 100 3.55 8.03 16.45
CA ARG A 100 4.59 8.34 15.46
C ARG A 100 4.32 7.69 14.11
N LEU A 101 3.83 6.45 14.11
CA LEU A 101 3.55 5.67 12.89
C LEU A 101 2.15 5.92 12.31
N GLY A 102 1.35 6.78 12.93
CA GLY A 102 -0.04 6.99 12.51
C GLY A 102 -0.89 5.72 12.60
N ALA A 103 -0.55 4.81 13.52
CA ALA A 103 -1.18 3.51 13.63
C ALA A 103 -2.54 3.61 14.34
N ARG A 104 -3.62 3.33 13.59
CA ARG A 104 -4.96 3.14 14.17
C ARG A 104 -5.14 1.70 14.66
N GLU A 105 -5.98 1.52 15.65
CA GLU A 105 -6.39 0.18 16.07
C GLU A 105 -7.46 -0.34 15.11
N ALA A 106 -7.34 -1.61 14.73
CA ALA A 106 -8.23 -2.27 13.79
C ALA A 106 -8.45 -3.73 14.19
N VAL A 107 -9.67 -4.22 13.97
CA VAL A 107 -9.86 -5.67 13.83
C VAL A 107 -9.30 -6.05 12.47
N ILE A 108 -8.31 -6.93 12.47
CA ILE A 108 -7.63 -7.40 11.27
C ILE A 108 -7.31 -8.87 11.43
N ASP A 109 -7.73 -9.65 10.43
CA ASP A 109 -7.52 -11.08 10.37
C ASP A 109 -6.25 -11.38 9.55
N ASP A 110 -5.73 -12.61 9.67
CA ASP A 110 -4.47 -13.00 9.01
C ASP A 110 -4.57 -12.99 7.48
N ASP A 111 -5.77 -13.19 6.91
CA ASP A 111 -6.02 -13.12 5.46
C ASP A 111 -6.11 -11.68 4.93
N GLU A 112 -6.13 -10.67 5.81
CA GLU A 112 -6.33 -9.27 5.43
C GLU A 112 -5.02 -8.49 5.27
N HIS A 113 -3.87 -9.14 5.43
CA HIS A 113 -2.57 -8.55 5.18
C HIS A 113 -1.60 -9.52 4.50
N ARG A 114 -0.56 -8.97 3.86
CA ARG A 114 0.53 -9.70 3.20
C ARG A 114 1.86 -9.16 3.67
N LEU A 115 2.87 -10.02 3.75
CA LEU A 115 4.25 -9.62 4.01
C LEU A 115 4.94 -9.32 2.67
N LEU A 116 5.43 -8.10 2.48
CA LEU A 116 6.16 -7.65 1.31
C LEU A 116 7.48 -7.00 1.77
N ALA A 117 8.63 -7.57 1.40
CA ALA A 117 9.94 -7.07 1.83
C ALA A 117 9.99 -6.75 3.35
N ASP A 118 9.57 -7.72 4.17
CA ASP A 118 9.48 -7.63 5.64
C ASP A 118 8.49 -6.61 6.21
N VAL A 119 7.69 -5.96 5.35
CA VAL A 119 6.64 -5.04 5.75
C VAL A 119 5.27 -5.69 5.60
N ARG A 120 4.47 -5.70 6.66
CA ARG A 120 3.06 -6.11 6.56
C ARG A 120 2.25 -5.00 5.89
N VAL A 121 1.47 -5.34 4.87
CA VAL A 121 0.62 -4.42 4.11
C VAL A 121 -0.77 -5.00 4.00
N THR A 122 -1.83 -4.20 4.18
CA THR A 122 -3.19 -4.71 3.98
C THR A 122 -3.37 -5.24 2.56
N THR A 123 -4.12 -6.33 2.40
CA THR A 123 -4.43 -6.88 1.08
C THR A 123 -5.16 -5.84 0.23
N PRO A 124 -5.10 -5.91 -1.12
CA PRO A 124 -5.87 -5.03 -1.99
C PRO A 124 -7.35 -4.90 -1.57
N LEU A 125 -8.01 -6.02 -1.28
CA LEU A 125 -9.40 -6.03 -0.85
C LEU A 125 -9.60 -5.26 0.46
N ARG A 126 -8.72 -5.49 1.46
CA ARG A 126 -8.78 -4.77 2.73
C ARG A 126 -8.46 -3.29 2.56
N THR A 127 -7.49 -2.93 1.72
CA THR A 127 -7.15 -1.53 1.41
C THR A 127 -8.34 -0.78 0.81
N LEU A 128 -9.10 -1.40 -0.11
CA LEU A 128 -10.33 -0.82 -0.66
C LEU A 128 -11.37 -0.55 0.43
N VAL A 129 -11.61 -1.53 1.32
CA VAL A 129 -12.56 -1.38 2.44
C VAL A 129 -12.12 -0.28 3.40
N ASP A 130 -10.83 -0.25 3.76
CA ASP A 130 -10.26 0.74 4.65
C ASP A 130 -10.41 2.16 4.07
N LEU A 131 -10.03 2.37 2.80
CA LEU A 131 -10.21 3.63 2.09
C LEU A 131 -11.67 4.05 1.96
N ALA A 132 -12.58 3.13 1.65
CA ALA A 132 -14.00 3.44 1.53
C ALA A 132 -14.57 3.94 2.88
N ARG A 133 -14.11 3.37 3.99
CA ARG A 133 -14.58 3.73 5.33
C ARG A 133 -13.94 5.00 5.88
N HIS A 134 -12.64 5.17 5.65
CA HIS A 134 -11.83 6.17 6.36
C HIS A 134 -11.21 7.24 5.45
N GLY A 135 -11.32 7.10 4.14
CA GLY A 135 -10.91 8.13 3.18
C GLY A 135 -11.72 9.40 3.39
N THR A 136 -11.01 10.50 3.63
CA THR A 136 -11.58 11.83 3.84
C THR A 136 -11.20 12.80 2.73
N GLU A 137 -10.21 12.41 1.92
CA GLU A 137 -9.65 13.21 0.85
C GLU A 137 -10.63 13.26 -0.34
N PRO A 138 -10.78 14.42 -1.02
CA PRO A 138 -11.70 14.59 -2.14
C PRO A 138 -11.53 13.53 -3.25
N GLU A 139 -10.30 13.10 -3.49
CA GLU A 139 -9.93 12.10 -4.50
C GLU A 139 -10.15 10.64 -4.07
N THR A 140 -10.79 10.37 -2.92
CA THR A 140 -10.97 9.00 -2.41
C THR A 140 -11.71 8.09 -3.41
N VAL A 141 -12.75 8.60 -4.08
CA VAL A 141 -13.50 7.81 -5.09
C VAL A 141 -12.61 7.47 -6.30
N ASP A 142 -11.71 8.38 -6.67
CA ASP A 142 -10.79 8.19 -7.79
C ASP A 142 -9.73 7.15 -7.46
N LEU A 143 -9.21 7.21 -6.24
CA LEU A 143 -8.27 6.22 -5.72
C LEU A 143 -8.91 4.83 -5.61
N LEU A 144 -10.16 4.74 -5.15
CA LEU A 144 -10.92 3.49 -5.11
C LEU A 144 -11.17 2.94 -6.52
N ALA A 145 -11.50 3.80 -7.48
CA ALA A 145 -11.71 3.40 -8.87
C ALA A 145 -10.41 2.85 -9.48
N GLN A 146 -9.27 3.52 -9.22
CA GLN A 146 -7.95 3.00 -9.60
C GLN A 146 -7.68 1.65 -8.97
N GLY A 147 -7.92 1.51 -7.66
CA GLY A 147 -7.70 0.25 -6.95
C GLY A 147 -8.55 -0.90 -7.46
N LEU A 148 -9.83 -0.67 -7.77
CA LEU A 148 -10.71 -1.68 -8.36
C LEU A 148 -10.19 -2.15 -9.73
N ARG A 149 -9.70 -1.24 -10.58
CA ARG A 149 -9.12 -1.59 -11.89
C ARG A 149 -7.82 -2.37 -11.76
N GLU A 150 -6.85 -1.84 -11.04
CA GLU A 150 -5.51 -2.42 -10.92
C GLU A 150 -5.52 -3.79 -10.21
N SER A 151 -6.44 -3.98 -9.26
CA SER A 151 -6.55 -5.26 -8.54
C SER A 151 -7.47 -6.28 -9.21
N GLY A 152 -8.31 -5.87 -10.17
CA GLY A 152 -9.35 -6.72 -10.76
C GLY A 152 -10.45 -7.13 -9.77
N ILE A 153 -10.55 -6.48 -8.61
CA ILE A 153 -11.54 -6.80 -7.59
C ILE A 153 -12.90 -6.24 -8.01
N SER A 154 -13.93 -7.10 -8.00
CA SER A 154 -15.30 -6.70 -8.31
C SER A 154 -15.93 -5.89 -7.17
N LEU A 155 -16.88 -5.01 -7.52
CA LEU A 155 -17.70 -4.31 -6.54
C LEU A 155 -18.37 -5.29 -5.56
N ALA A 156 -18.88 -6.42 -6.05
CA ALA A 156 -19.52 -7.44 -5.22
C ALA A 156 -18.57 -8.01 -4.15
N ALA A 157 -17.32 -8.30 -4.51
CA ALA A 157 -16.32 -8.76 -3.56
C ALA A 157 -15.96 -7.69 -2.52
N ALA A 158 -15.80 -6.44 -2.95
CA ALA A 158 -15.54 -5.31 -2.05
C ALA A 158 -16.69 -5.07 -1.05
N LEU A 159 -17.94 -5.15 -1.52
CA LEU A 159 -19.12 -5.02 -0.66
C LEU A 159 -19.25 -6.20 0.31
N ALA A 160 -19.02 -7.43 -0.15
CA ALA A 160 -19.02 -8.60 0.73
C ALA A 160 -17.93 -8.49 1.82
N ALA A 161 -16.75 -7.97 1.48
CA ALA A 161 -15.69 -7.71 2.44
C ALA A 161 -16.05 -6.60 3.45
N LEU A 162 -16.74 -5.55 2.99
CA LEU A 162 -17.28 -4.50 3.87
C LEU A 162 -18.31 -5.07 4.86
N ASP A 163 -19.18 -5.97 4.39
CA ASP A 163 -20.25 -6.59 5.18
C ASP A 163 -19.76 -7.72 6.08
N ARG A 164 -18.53 -8.21 5.88
CA ARG A 164 -17.88 -9.26 6.70
C ARG A 164 -17.96 -8.95 8.21
N ARG A 165 -18.05 -7.68 8.59
CA ARG A 165 -18.23 -7.25 9.99
C ARG A 165 -19.49 -6.41 10.13
N ALA A 166 -20.51 -6.96 10.80
CA ALA A 166 -21.84 -6.38 10.91
C ALA A 166 -21.96 -5.05 11.72
N ARG A 167 -20.89 -4.61 12.40
CA ARG A 167 -20.91 -3.44 13.31
C ARG A 167 -19.84 -2.41 13.00
N LEU A 168 -19.61 -2.14 11.73
CA LEU A 168 -18.67 -1.12 11.30
C LEU A 168 -19.34 0.26 11.25
N SER A 169 -18.64 1.28 11.76
CA SER A 169 -19.01 2.67 11.51
C SER A 169 -18.78 3.04 10.04
N PHE A 170 -19.56 4.03 9.58
CA PHE A 170 -19.46 4.63 8.23
C PHE A 170 -19.78 3.69 7.05
N VAL A 171 -20.44 2.55 7.29
CA VAL A 171 -20.74 1.54 6.25
C VAL A 171 -21.59 2.11 5.10
N ARG A 172 -22.59 2.95 5.40
CA ARG A 172 -23.43 3.57 4.35
C ARG A 172 -22.60 4.43 3.41
N ALA A 173 -21.75 5.31 3.96
CA ALA A 173 -20.87 6.15 3.17
C ALA A 173 -19.83 5.33 2.40
N ALA A 174 -19.26 4.29 3.02
CA ALA A 174 -18.33 3.38 2.37
C ALA A 174 -18.95 2.64 1.18
N ARG A 175 -20.17 2.12 1.34
CA ARG A 175 -20.92 1.48 0.26
C ARG A 175 -21.16 2.44 -0.90
N GLN A 176 -21.60 3.66 -0.61
CA GLN A 176 -21.83 4.67 -1.63
C GLN A 176 -20.54 4.97 -2.42
N ARG A 177 -19.41 5.21 -1.73
CA ARG A 177 -18.12 5.46 -2.38
C ARG A 177 -17.65 4.30 -3.25
N LEU A 178 -17.83 3.05 -2.80
CA LEU A 178 -17.48 1.86 -3.59
C LEU A 178 -18.32 1.75 -4.86
N THR A 179 -19.63 2.00 -4.77
CA THR A 179 -20.53 2.01 -5.93
C THR A 179 -20.15 3.10 -6.93
N GLU A 180 -19.90 4.32 -6.45
CA GLU A 180 -19.44 5.44 -7.30
C GLU A 180 -18.10 5.13 -7.97
N ALA A 181 -17.16 4.54 -7.23
CA ALA A 181 -15.86 4.15 -7.73
C ALA A 181 -15.93 3.06 -8.80
N ALA A 182 -16.80 2.05 -8.63
CA ALA A 182 -17.01 1.01 -9.64
C ALA A 182 -17.58 1.58 -10.95
N ALA A 183 -18.59 2.46 -10.86
CA ALA A 183 -19.14 3.14 -12.03
C ALA A 183 -18.11 4.03 -12.74
N LYS A 184 -17.12 4.56 -12.02
CA LYS A 184 -15.99 5.29 -12.60
C LYS A 184 -14.95 4.36 -13.22
N ALA A 185 -14.58 3.28 -12.55
CA ALA A 185 -13.65 2.26 -13.05
C ALA A 185 -14.12 1.70 -14.40
N ASP A 186 -15.40 1.35 -14.52
CA ASP A 186 -16.00 0.84 -15.75
C ASP A 186 -15.92 1.83 -16.91
N ARG A 187 -16.05 3.14 -16.64
CA ARG A 187 -15.91 4.18 -17.67
C ARG A 187 -14.47 4.29 -18.15
N LEU A 188 -13.51 4.22 -17.24
CA LEU A 188 -12.07 4.30 -17.57
C LEU A 188 -11.57 3.08 -18.34
N SER A 189 -12.19 1.91 -18.16
CA SER A 189 -11.84 0.69 -18.91
C SER A 189 -12.42 0.64 -20.33
N ARG A 190 -13.31 1.58 -20.69
CA ARG A 190 -13.94 1.66 -22.01
C ARG A 190 -13.33 2.73 -22.93
N CYS A 191 -12.39 3.52 -22.43
CA CYS A 191 -11.61 4.50 -23.19
C CYS A 191 -10.26 3.91 -23.57
#